data_AF-A0A258AJP4-F1
#
_entry.id   AF-A0A258AJP4-F1
#
_cell.length_a   1.000
_cell.length_b   1.000
_cell.length_c   1.000
_cell.angle_alpha   90.00
_cell.angle_beta   90.00
_cell.angle_gamma   90.00
#
_symmetry.space_group_name_H-M   'P 1'
#
loop_
_entity.id
_entity.type
_entity.pdbx_description
1 polymer ?
#
loop_
_entity_poly.entity_id
_entity_poly.type
_entity_poly.pdbx_seq_one_letter_code
_entity_poly.pdbx_strand_id
1 'polypeptide(L)'
;MPQMPMPAMMPPPAPSTGTTTGAVPAVPVSAPKPASAAVPVAMPVPAAVAPAMPVPSGAAPEHHEGEVYHPPALTHIEVAKPPNKFVQLWLKAGASSLLLSILIHAGLGVLALFIVFQSGVMDKQVDFLPGGGTAQGAQASADLQHKVQQKKRNSINKTMPMKKLVSTSVNSSITLPEAPPDSLDMPDVSAMMGGGALGGAGSFGLAGAGGGFGKGMGMGAAAGFVTLPPSMRSRCSTQERLEKLRQNGGSAECEAAVSASLEWLKGKQNADGSWGKNNKCAYTGLALLCYLGRCETPESPFYGENVMNGILFLLEVAKKNPYGIFSETGWKGEGAGGKGGAGTYEHGIATYALGEMYTLARLGSKALPGMREAFEKGVKVIIENQTPKGAWAYGGQEQIVYNKAGGADLSVVGWQFQALKAAKNTGLKIDGLHSCIGKMTDYLETMQTKDGGFGATNRDAGYNQWSLSGVGILGLQTMAKGKTTAIKKGIKFLSEFLVAEPLDWNKNCNLYCWYYYTQAFFQQGGEDWKFYNQQFLPQILAAQQSDGAFKAGRPNWPAGDAADAIYRQCLCTLQLEVFYRYLKVGDREESSFFEK
;
A
#
# COMPACT_ATOMS: atom_id res chain seq x y z
N MET A 1 62.64 -20.66 -26.47
CA MET A 1 62.26 -19.44 -25.72
C MET A 1 61.07 -19.77 -24.85
N PRO A 2 61.23 -19.76 -23.51
CA PRO A 2 60.20 -20.21 -22.58
C PRO A 2 59.35 -19.04 -22.05
N GLN A 3 58.09 -19.35 -21.74
CA GLN A 3 57.12 -18.50 -21.06
C GLN A 3 57.61 -18.08 -19.67
N MET A 4 57.29 -16.84 -19.30
CA MET A 4 57.48 -16.23 -17.98
C MET A 4 56.23 -15.37 -17.67
N PRO A 5 55.92 -15.10 -16.38
CA PRO A 5 54.87 -15.84 -15.67
C PRO A 5 53.83 -14.94 -14.96
N MET A 6 52.72 -15.54 -14.53
CA MET A 6 51.83 -14.96 -13.51
C MET A 6 52.32 -15.41 -12.12
N PRO A 7 52.59 -14.51 -11.16
CA PRO A 7 53.00 -14.90 -9.82
C PRO A 7 51.81 -15.32 -8.95
N ALA A 8 51.99 -16.47 -8.31
CA ALA A 8 51.15 -17.09 -7.31
C ALA A 8 51.23 -16.37 -5.95
N MET A 9 50.13 -16.45 -5.19
CA MET A 9 50.06 -16.07 -3.78
C MET A 9 51.00 -16.93 -2.93
N MET A 10 51.72 -16.31 -2.00
CA MET A 10 52.39 -16.99 -0.89
C MET A 10 51.55 -16.95 0.40
N PRO A 11 51.52 -18.05 1.18
CA PRO A 11 50.85 -18.16 2.49
C PRO A 11 51.68 -17.55 3.64
N PRO A 12 51.09 -17.33 4.83
CA PRO A 12 51.73 -16.59 5.93
C PRO A 12 52.83 -17.41 6.64
N PRO A 13 53.85 -16.75 7.23
CA PRO A 13 54.91 -17.44 7.96
C PRO A 13 54.51 -17.81 9.40
N ALA A 14 54.94 -19.00 9.82
CA ALA A 14 54.90 -19.49 11.20
C ALA A 14 56.17 -19.04 11.99
N PRO A 15 56.14 -19.02 13.33
CA PRO A 15 57.13 -18.32 14.15
C PRO A 15 58.34 -19.18 14.54
N SER A 16 59.51 -18.56 14.71
CA SER A 16 60.68 -19.18 15.34
C SER A 16 61.21 -18.32 16.50
N THR A 17 61.25 -18.96 17.68
CA THR A 17 62.25 -18.90 18.78
C THR A 17 63.53 -18.10 18.47
N GLY A 18 64.13 -17.25 19.31
CA GLY A 18 64.09 -17.01 20.75
C GLY A 18 65.54 -16.80 21.21
N THR A 19 65.86 -15.77 22.01
CA THR A 19 66.98 -15.79 22.98
C THR A 19 66.91 -14.64 23.98
N THR A 20 67.29 -15.01 25.20
CA THR A 20 67.24 -14.37 26.53
C THR A 20 68.32 -13.32 26.79
N THR A 21 68.08 -12.38 27.72
CA THR A 21 68.98 -12.06 28.86
C THR A 21 68.27 -11.22 29.94
N GLY A 22 68.49 -11.58 31.23
CA GLY A 22 68.41 -10.67 32.39
C GLY A 22 67.25 -10.86 33.39
N ALA A 23 67.49 -11.59 34.49
CA ALA A 23 66.65 -11.67 35.70
C ALA A 23 67.16 -10.65 36.76
N VAL A 24 66.40 -10.10 37.73
CA VAL A 24 65.83 -10.63 39.02
C VAL A 24 65.31 -9.37 39.84
N PRO A 25 64.46 -9.38 40.91
CA PRO A 25 63.49 -10.35 41.47
C PRO A 25 62.03 -9.81 41.62
N ALA A 26 61.15 -10.73 42.03
CA ALA A 26 59.70 -10.61 42.22
C ALA A 26 59.22 -9.93 43.53
N VAL A 27 58.01 -9.36 43.46
CA VAL A 27 57.07 -9.17 44.58
C VAL A 27 55.72 -9.75 44.12
N PRO A 28 55.03 -10.59 44.91
CA PRO A 28 53.86 -11.33 44.44
C PRO A 28 52.59 -10.49 44.55
N VAL A 29 51.86 -10.30 43.44
CA VAL A 29 50.46 -9.88 43.46
C VAL A 29 49.61 -11.04 42.96
N SER A 30 48.71 -11.47 43.85
CA SER A 30 47.80 -12.60 43.72
C SER A 30 46.78 -12.41 42.60
N ALA A 31 46.59 -13.47 41.81
CA ALA A 31 45.50 -13.57 40.84
C ALA A 31 44.14 -13.69 41.57
N PRO A 32 43.09 -13.01 41.09
CA PRO A 32 41.75 -13.16 41.65
C PRO A 32 41.14 -14.51 41.25
N LYS A 33 40.65 -15.24 42.26
CA LYS A 33 39.92 -16.51 42.15
C LYS A 33 38.59 -16.35 41.38
N PRO A 34 38.11 -17.43 40.73
CA PRO A 34 36.77 -17.49 40.16
C PRO A 34 35.72 -17.57 41.29
N ALA A 35 34.72 -16.68 41.25
CA ALA A 35 33.64 -16.66 42.22
C ALA A 35 32.67 -17.84 42.00
N SER A 36 32.35 -18.51 43.10
CA SER A 36 31.53 -19.71 43.20
C SER A 36 30.04 -19.43 42.97
N ALA A 37 29.37 -20.47 42.46
CA ALA A 37 27.92 -20.62 42.41
C ALA A 37 27.24 -20.29 43.76
N ALA A 38 26.20 -19.47 43.69
CA ALA A 38 25.26 -19.23 44.78
C ALA A 38 23.98 -20.05 44.55
N VAL A 39 23.56 -20.71 45.62
CA VAL A 39 22.37 -21.55 45.79
C VAL A 39 21.08 -20.74 45.55
N PRO A 40 20.01 -21.33 44.97
CA PRO A 40 18.76 -20.62 44.73
C PRO A 40 17.99 -20.40 46.05
N VAL A 41 17.65 -19.14 46.33
CA VAL A 41 16.70 -18.76 47.39
C VAL A 41 15.28 -18.96 46.87
N ALA A 42 14.46 -19.67 47.66
CA ALA A 42 13.07 -19.95 47.38
C ALA A 42 12.23 -18.66 47.25
N MET A 43 11.40 -18.59 46.20
CA MET A 43 10.46 -17.50 45.99
C MET A 43 9.24 -17.63 46.92
N PRO A 44 8.69 -16.54 47.48
CA PRO A 44 7.40 -16.58 48.16
C PRO A 44 6.26 -16.74 47.15
N VAL A 45 5.30 -17.60 47.49
CA VAL A 45 4.03 -17.83 46.79
C VAL A 45 3.20 -16.52 46.74
N PRO A 46 2.57 -16.16 45.60
CA PRO A 46 1.68 -15.00 45.56
C PRO A 46 0.39 -15.29 46.34
N ALA A 47 0.07 -14.42 47.29
CA ALA A 47 -1.15 -14.44 48.09
C ALA A 47 -2.39 -14.18 47.22
N ALA A 48 -3.50 -14.81 47.62
CA ALA A 48 -4.79 -14.74 46.96
C ALA A 48 -5.36 -13.31 46.90
N VAL A 49 -5.99 -13.01 45.76
CA VAL A 49 -6.71 -11.77 45.47
C VAL A 49 -7.93 -11.65 46.40
N ALA A 50 -8.01 -10.55 47.16
CA ALA A 50 -9.21 -10.18 47.91
C ALA A 50 -10.29 -9.61 46.99
N PRO A 51 -11.59 -9.88 47.22
CA PRO A 51 -12.67 -9.36 46.39
C PRO A 51 -12.91 -7.86 46.65
N ALA A 52 -13.24 -7.14 45.58
CA ALA A 52 -13.49 -5.70 45.58
C ALA A 52 -14.65 -5.29 46.49
N MET A 53 -14.46 -4.20 47.25
CA MET A 53 -15.54 -3.55 47.99
C MET A 53 -16.36 -2.62 47.08
N PRO A 54 -17.67 -2.44 47.33
CA PRO A 54 -18.54 -1.57 46.54
C PRO A 54 -18.34 -0.09 46.92
N VAL A 55 -18.22 0.77 45.90
CA VAL A 55 -18.19 2.24 46.07
C VAL A 55 -19.63 2.78 46.04
N PRO A 56 -20.01 3.70 46.95
CA PRO A 56 -21.38 4.23 47.02
C PRO A 56 -21.70 5.20 45.89
N SER A 57 -22.97 5.19 45.50
CA SER A 57 -23.59 6.10 44.54
C SER A 57 -23.84 7.47 45.17
N GLY A 58 -23.43 8.54 44.48
CA GLY A 58 -24.02 9.88 44.63
C GLY A 58 -23.06 11.00 45.05
N ALA A 59 -22.47 11.69 44.07
CA ALA A 59 -22.15 13.12 44.12
C ALA A 59 -21.82 13.61 42.70
N ALA A 60 -22.51 14.65 42.23
CA ALA A 60 -22.20 15.35 40.97
C ALA A 60 -21.10 16.39 41.21
N PRO A 61 -20.10 16.55 40.32
CA PRO A 61 -19.14 17.64 40.44
C PRO A 61 -19.56 18.88 39.62
N GLU A 62 -19.39 20.04 40.24
CA GLU A 62 -19.54 21.37 39.66
C GLU A 62 -18.51 21.63 38.54
N HIS A 63 -18.94 22.33 37.49
CA HIS A 63 -18.09 22.69 36.34
C HIS A 63 -17.24 23.94 36.64
N HIS A 64 -15.92 23.81 36.57
CA HIS A 64 -14.99 24.93 36.35
C HIS A 64 -14.69 25.05 34.84
N GLU A 65 -14.90 26.23 34.28
CA GLU A 65 -14.58 26.54 32.87
C GLU A 65 -13.06 26.57 32.65
N GLY A 66 -12.53 25.74 31.73
CA GLY A 66 -11.13 25.83 31.28
C GLY A 66 -10.46 24.56 30.77
N GLU A 67 -11.03 23.37 30.91
CA GLU A 67 -10.40 22.12 30.43
C GLU A 67 -11.02 21.59 29.13
N VAL A 68 -10.16 21.33 28.13
CA VAL A 68 -10.51 20.68 26.87
C VAL A 68 -10.86 19.22 27.15
N TYR A 69 -12.11 18.84 26.87
CA TYR A 69 -12.62 17.49 27.07
C TYR A 69 -11.96 16.51 26.09
N HIS A 70 -11.12 15.60 26.61
CA HIS A 70 -10.68 14.41 25.91
C HIS A 70 -11.60 13.23 26.29
N PRO A 71 -12.38 12.65 25.35
CA PRO A 71 -13.11 11.44 25.66
C PRO A 71 -12.14 10.29 25.96
N PRO A 72 -12.36 9.48 27.02
CA PRO A 72 -11.51 8.33 27.32
C PRO A 72 -11.56 7.30 26.17
N ALA A 73 -10.41 6.71 25.87
CA ALA A 73 -10.26 5.66 24.87
C ALA A 73 -11.21 4.48 25.17
N LEU A 74 -11.96 4.04 24.17
CA LEU A 74 -12.85 2.87 24.23
C LEU A 74 -12.02 1.59 24.40
N THR A 75 -11.73 1.18 25.63
CA THR A 75 -10.96 -0.03 25.97
C THR A 75 -11.83 -1.25 26.33
N HIS A 76 -13.13 -1.21 26.02
CA HIS A 76 -14.02 -2.36 26.23
C HIS A 76 -14.71 -2.77 24.93
N ILE A 77 -14.13 -3.76 24.24
CA ILE A 77 -14.85 -4.55 23.23
C ILE A 77 -15.60 -5.62 24.02
N GLU A 78 -16.91 -5.46 24.20
CA GLU A 78 -17.77 -6.53 24.69
C GLU A 78 -17.71 -7.70 23.70
N VAL A 79 -17.29 -8.87 24.16
CA VAL A 79 -17.44 -10.12 23.38
C VAL A 79 -18.93 -10.31 23.14
N ALA A 80 -19.35 -10.24 21.87
CA ALA A 80 -20.75 -10.36 21.48
C ALA A 80 -21.39 -11.59 22.14
N LYS A 81 -22.50 -11.40 22.86
CA LYS A 81 -23.24 -12.51 23.49
C LYS A 81 -23.58 -13.57 22.44
N PRO A 82 -23.39 -14.87 22.75
CA PRO A 82 -23.77 -15.91 21.82
C PRO A 82 -25.26 -15.81 21.47
N PRO A 83 -25.65 -16.08 20.22
CA PRO A 83 -27.03 -15.95 19.78
C PRO A 83 -27.94 -16.88 20.61
N ASN A 84 -29.15 -16.40 20.90
CA ASN A 84 -30.15 -17.13 21.71
C ASN A 84 -30.37 -18.55 21.17
N LYS A 85 -30.69 -19.50 22.05
CA LYS A 85 -30.90 -20.93 21.74
C LYS A 85 -31.83 -21.15 20.56
N PHE A 86 -32.85 -20.29 20.39
CA PHE A 86 -33.73 -20.33 19.21
C PHE A 86 -32.98 -20.11 17.89
N VAL A 87 -32.10 -19.10 17.83
CA VAL A 87 -31.30 -18.79 16.63
C VAL A 87 -30.30 -19.90 16.33
N GLN A 88 -29.72 -20.52 17.36
CA GLN A 88 -28.86 -21.69 17.16
C GLN A 88 -29.63 -22.92 16.65
N LEU A 89 -30.85 -23.13 17.15
CA LEU A 89 -31.73 -24.19 16.65
C LEU A 89 -32.16 -23.93 15.20
N TRP A 90 -32.48 -22.67 14.87
CA TRP A 90 -32.86 -22.20 13.54
C TRP A 90 -31.73 -22.43 12.51
N LEU A 91 -30.49 -22.13 12.90
CA LEU A 91 -29.30 -22.38 12.07
C LEU A 91 -28.99 -23.89 11.94
N LYS A 92 -29.14 -24.67 13.02
CA LYS A 92 -28.97 -26.14 12.97
C LYS A 92 -30.03 -26.85 12.13
N ALA A 93 -31.25 -26.31 12.07
CA ALA A 93 -32.34 -26.87 11.28
C ALA A 93 -32.25 -26.54 9.78
N GLY A 94 -31.18 -25.88 9.32
CA GLY A 94 -30.98 -25.56 7.91
C GLY A 94 -31.90 -24.44 7.40
N ALA A 95 -32.46 -23.60 8.26
CA ALA A 95 -33.38 -22.55 7.82
C ALA A 95 -32.75 -21.55 6.84
N SER A 96 -31.42 -21.41 6.84
CA SER A 96 -30.66 -20.63 5.86
C SER A 96 -30.82 -21.18 4.43
N SER A 97 -30.85 -22.51 4.26
CA SER A 97 -31.06 -23.14 2.95
C SER A 97 -32.54 -23.13 2.54
N LEU A 98 -33.46 -23.16 3.51
CA LEU A 98 -34.89 -22.97 3.24
C LEU A 98 -35.18 -21.56 2.71
N LEU A 99 -34.60 -20.52 3.32
CA LEU A 99 -34.76 -19.14 2.85
C LEU A 99 -34.19 -18.95 1.44
N LEU A 100 -32.99 -19.51 1.18
CA LEU A 100 -32.39 -19.49 -0.15
C LEU A 100 -33.27 -20.22 -1.19
N SER A 101 -33.85 -21.36 -0.83
CA SER A 101 -34.77 -22.10 -1.71
C SER A 101 -36.03 -21.29 -2.03
N ILE A 102 -36.63 -20.63 -1.04
CA ILE A 102 -37.81 -19.77 -1.25
C ILE A 102 -37.48 -18.62 -2.20
N LEU A 103 -36.31 -17.97 -2.05
CA LEU A 103 -35.89 -16.88 -2.92
C LEU A 103 -35.67 -17.34 -4.37
N ILE A 104 -35.09 -18.53 -4.58
CA ILE A 104 -34.91 -19.10 -5.93
C ILE A 104 -36.27 -19.36 -6.58
N HIS A 105 -37.22 -19.96 -5.86
CA HIS A 105 -38.55 -20.25 -6.40
C HIS A 105 -39.35 -18.96 -6.68
N ALA A 106 -39.23 -17.95 -5.82
CA ALA A 106 -39.84 -16.64 -6.06
C ALA A 106 -39.27 -15.98 -7.34
N GLY A 107 -37.95 -16.05 -7.55
CA GLY A 107 -37.29 -15.55 -8.76
C GLY A 107 -37.76 -16.25 -10.03
N LEU A 108 -37.90 -17.58 -10.00
CA LEU A 108 -38.45 -18.37 -11.11
C LEU A 108 -39.91 -18.02 -11.40
N GLY A 109 -40.72 -17.76 -10.37
CA GLY A 109 -42.11 -17.31 -10.52
C GLY A 109 -42.22 -15.94 -11.20
N VAL A 110 -41.37 -14.98 -10.83
CA VAL A 110 -41.31 -13.66 -11.47
C VAL A 110 -40.88 -13.78 -12.94
N LEU A 111 -39.90 -14.64 -13.24
CA LEU A 111 -39.46 -14.90 -14.62
C LEU A 111 -40.57 -15.54 -15.46
N ALA A 112 -41.30 -16.51 -14.90
CA ALA A 112 -42.44 -17.14 -15.57
C ALA A 112 -43.56 -16.12 -15.85
N LEU A 113 -43.88 -15.25 -14.89
CA LEU A 113 -44.82 -14.15 -15.10
C LEU A 113 -44.35 -13.21 -16.21
N PHE A 114 -43.08 -12.83 -16.23
CA PHE A 114 -42.51 -11.97 -17.28
C PHE A 114 -42.64 -12.61 -18.66
N ILE A 115 -42.39 -13.92 -18.79
CA ILE A 115 -42.56 -14.66 -20.04
C ILE A 115 -44.04 -14.67 -20.47
N VAL A 116 -44.98 -14.92 -19.56
CA VAL A 116 -46.42 -14.89 -19.85
C VAL A 116 -46.87 -13.50 -20.30
N PHE A 117 -46.39 -12.43 -19.65
CA PHE A 117 -46.69 -11.06 -20.07
C PHE A 117 -46.10 -10.69 -21.44
N GLN A 118 -44.91 -11.21 -21.78
CA GLN A 118 -44.29 -11.03 -23.09
C GLN A 118 -44.95 -11.88 -24.19
N SER A 119 -45.51 -13.04 -23.83
CA SER A 119 -46.17 -13.98 -24.76
C SER A 119 -47.69 -13.83 -24.82
N GLY A 120 -48.23 -12.76 -24.23
CA GLY A 120 -49.66 -12.44 -24.23
C GLY A 120 -50.22 -12.23 -25.64
N VAL A 121 -50.82 -13.30 -26.17
CA VAL A 121 -52.06 -13.33 -26.95
C VAL A 121 -52.26 -12.09 -27.83
N MET A 122 -51.73 -12.14 -29.05
CA MET A 122 -52.17 -11.26 -30.12
C MET A 122 -53.60 -11.62 -30.54
N ASP A 123 -54.60 -11.08 -29.83
CA ASP A 123 -55.90 -10.89 -30.44
C ASP A 123 -55.77 -9.77 -31.47
N LYS A 124 -55.81 -10.18 -32.74
CA LYS A 124 -55.74 -9.29 -33.90
C LYS A 124 -57.01 -8.44 -33.92
N GLN A 125 -56.95 -7.24 -33.33
CA GLN A 125 -58.03 -6.26 -33.48
C GLN A 125 -58.15 -5.89 -34.96
N VAL A 126 -59.29 -6.25 -35.54
CA VAL A 126 -59.68 -5.89 -36.89
C VAL A 126 -59.99 -4.40 -36.91
N ASP A 127 -59.25 -3.66 -37.74
CA ASP A 127 -59.35 -2.22 -37.87
C ASP A 127 -60.67 -1.83 -38.54
N PHE A 128 -61.61 -1.33 -37.73
CA PHE A 128 -62.86 -0.75 -38.18
C PHE A 128 -63.02 0.65 -37.59
N LEU A 129 -62.35 1.63 -38.19
CA LEU A 129 -62.81 3.01 -38.17
C LEU A 129 -62.89 3.58 -39.60
N PRO A 130 -64.07 4.05 -40.03
CA PRO A 130 -64.27 4.62 -41.36
C PRO A 130 -63.83 6.09 -41.33
N GLY A 131 -62.83 6.44 -42.12
CA GLY A 131 -62.37 7.83 -42.15
C GLY A 131 -61.12 8.05 -42.99
N GLY A 132 -61.18 7.64 -44.25
CA GLY A 132 -60.13 7.92 -45.22
C GLY A 132 -59.93 9.43 -45.42
N GLY A 133 -58.70 9.89 -45.21
CA GLY A 133 -58.06 10.96 -45.98
C GLY A 133 -58.70 12.35 -46.03
N THR A 134 -59.65 12.71 -45.17
CA THR A 134 -60.23 14.08 -45.16
C THR A 134 -59.69 14.94 -44.02
N ALA A 135 -59.59 16.25 -44.28
CA ALA A 135 -58.98 17.25 -43.37
C ALA A 135 -59.62 17.29 -41.97
N GLN A 136 -60.90 16.92 -41.85
CA GLN A 136 -61.61 16.85 -40.57
C GLN A 136 -61.15 15.68 -39.68
N GLY A 137 -60.71 14.55 -40.25
CA GLY A 137 -60.15 13.43 -39.48
C GLY A 137 -58.77 13.76 -38.89
N ALA A 138 -57.95 14.52 -39.62
CA ALA A 138 -56.66 15.01 -39.13
C ALA A 138 -56.84 16.02 -37.99
N GLN A 139 -57.86 16.88 -38.07
CA GLN A 139 -58.17 17.88 -37.05
C GLN A 139 -58.69 17.25 -35.74
N ALA A 140 -59.53 16.22 -35.84
CA ALA A 140 -60.00 15.46 -34.68
C ALA A 140 -58.86 14.69 -33.96
N SER A 141 -57.87 14.21 -34.71
CA SER A 141 -56.70 13.51 -34.16
C SER A 141 -55.73 14.48 -33.45
N ALA A 142 -55.54 15.69 -34.01
CA ALA A 142 -54.73 16.74 -33.39
C ALA A 142 -55.36 17.27 -32.08
N ASP A 143 -56.69 17.44 -32.03
CA ASP A 143 -57.41 17.86 -30.83
C ASP A 143 -57.35 16.81 -29.70
N LEU A 144 -57.33 15.52 -30.07
CA LEU A 144 -57.16 14.44 -29.10
C LEU A 144 -55.75 14.42 -28.50
N GLN A 145 -54.72 14.64 -29.34
CA GLN A 145 -53.33 14.72 -28.87
C GLN A 145 -53.10 15.92 -27.94
N HIS A 146 -53.73 17.07 -28.22
CA HIS A 146 -53.65 18.25 -27.37
C HIS A 146 -54.34 18.04 -26.00
N LYS A 147 -55.50 17.34 -25.98
CA LYS A 147 -56.18 16.96 -24.72
C LYS A 147 -55.37 15.98 -23.88
N VAL A 148 -54.64 15.04 -24.50
CA VAL A 148 -53.78 14.09 -23.78
C VAL A 148 -52.55 14.78 -23.17
N GLN A 149 -51.94 15.75 -23.87
CA GLN A 149 -50.79 16.51 -23.33
C GLN A 149 -51.18 17.46 -22.18
N GLN A 150 -52.35 18.11 -22.24
CA GLN A 150 -52.85 18.93 -21.12
C GLN A 150 -53.15 18.09 -19.87
N LYS A 151 -53.69 16.87 -20.03
CA LYS A 151 -53.97 15.96 -18.90
C LYS A 151 -52.69 15.47 -18.22
N LYS A 152 -51.60 15.30 -18.97
CA LYS A 152 -50.28 14.90 -18.45
C LYS A 152 -49.60 16.04 -17.68
N ARG A 153 -49.75 17.29 -18.14
CA ARG A 153 -49.17 18.49 -17.51
C ARG A 153 -49.85 18.86 -16.18
N ASN A 154 -51.15 18.61 -16.03
CA ASN A 154 -51.88 18.80 -14.76
C ASN A 154 -51.59 17.72 -13.70
N SER A 155 -51.01 16.57 -14.08
CA SER A 155 -50.64 15.51 -13.13
C SER A 155 -49.31 15.76 -12.41
N ILE A 156 -48.48 16.69 -12.91
CA ILE A 156 -47.14 16.99 -12.40
C ILE A 156 -47.14 18.13 -11.35
N ASN A 157 -48.23 18.91 -11.23
CA ASN A 157 -48.33 20.06 -10.31
C ASN A 157 -49.07 19.78 -8.99
N LYS A 158 -49.18 18.51 -8.55
CA LYS A 158 -49.80 18.18 -7.26
C LYS A 158 -48.72 17.91 -6.20
N THR A 159 -48.25 18.97 -5.56
CA THR A 159 -47.41 18.91 -4.35
C THR A 159 -48.23 18.34 -3.18
N MET A 160 -47.76 17.27 -2.55
CA MET A 160 -48.37 16.73 -1.32
C MET A 160 -47.82 17.43 -0.07
N PRO A 161 -48.66 17.84 0.89
CA PRO A 161 -48.21 18.51 2.10
C PRO A 161 -47.63 17.52 3.13
N MET A 162 -46.52 17.94 3.77
CA MET A 162 -45.87 17.23 4.87
C MET A 162 -46.81 17.02 6.06
N LYS A 163 -46.96 15.76 6.50
CA LYS A 163 -47.63 15.41 7.75
C LYS A 163 -46.58 14.98 8.78
N LYS A 164 -46.39 15.82 9.81
CA LYS A 164 -45.59 15.51 11.01
C LYS A 164 -46.22 14.32 11.74
N LEU A 165 -45.41 13.32 12.07
CA LEU A 165 -45.72 12.29 13.06
C LEU A 165 -44.58 12.25 14.07
N VAL A 166 -44.89 12.66 15.29
CA VAL A 166 -44.07 12.47 16.49
C VAL A 166 -44.46 11.11 17.08
N SER A 167 -43.47 10.30 17.45
CA SER A 167 -43.67 9.19 18.38
C SER A 167 -42.45 9.07 19.30
N THR A 168 -42.68 9.35 20.57
CA THR A 168 -41.82 9.07 21.73
C THR A 168 -41.88 7.59 22.08
N SER A 169 -40.72 6.91 22.13
CA SER A 169 -40.35 5.99 23.23
C SER A 169 -38.93 5.41 23.07
N VAL A 170 -38.17 5.74 24.12
CA VAL A 170 -36.84 5.38 24.66
C VAL A 170 -36.36 3.90 24.68
N ASN A 171 -35.01 3.79 24.59
CA ASN A 171 -34.04 2.74 25.00
C ASN A 171 -33.71 1.60 24.00
N SER A 172 -32.46 1.28 23.63
CA SER A 172 -31.07 1.73 23.93
C SER A 172 -30.14 1.19 22.82
N SER A 173 -29.53 2.02 21.94
CA SER A 173 -28.19 2.65 22.01
C SER A 173 -26.97 1.70 21.94
N ILE A 174 -26.38 1.58 20.74
CA ILE A 174 -24.94 1.82 20.46
C ILE A 174 -24.89 2.24 18.97
N THR A 175 -24.65 3.53 18.74
CA THR A 175 -24.44 4.15 17.43
C THR A 175 -23.00 4.61 17.36
N LEU A 176 -22.28 4.19 16.32
CA LEU A 176 -20.99 4.76 15.96
C LEU A 176 -21.19 6.25 15.60
N PRO A 177 -20.26 7.16 15.93
CA PRO A 177 -20.37 8.55 15.53
C PRO A 177 -20.41 8.66 14.00
N GLU A 178 -21.43 9.33 13.49
CA GLU A 178 -21.54 9.75 12.09
C GLU A 178 -20.36 10.68 11.79
N ALA A 179 -19.49 10.26 10.87
CA ALA A 179 -18.41 11.10 10.37
C ALA A 179 -19.02 12.32 9.64
N PRO A 180 -18.39 13.51 9.72
CA PRO A 180 -18.90 14.69 9.01
C PRO A 180 -18.97 14.40 7.50
N PRO A 181 -19.95 14.95 6.77
CA PRO A 181 -20.02 14.79 5.33
C PRO A 181 -18.78 15.45 4.69
N ASP A 182 -17.92 14.62 4.10
CA ASP A 182 -16.82 15.06 3.25
C ASP A 182 -17.39 15.86 2.07
N SER A 183 -17.18 17.17 2.08
CA SER A 183 -17.51 18.05 0.96
C SER A 183 -16.41 17.95 -0.11
N LEU A 184 -16.39 16.85 -0.84
CA LEU A 184 -15.73 16.76 -2.14
C LEU A 184 -16.70 16.07 -3.11
N ASP A 185 -17.47 16.90 -3.79
CA ASP A 185 -18.44 16.51 -4.81
C ASP A 185 -17.66 15.96 -6.04
N MET A 186 -17.41 14.66 -6.05
CA MET A 186 -16.91 13.96 -7.22
C MET A 186 -18.12 13.46 -8.02
N PRO A 187 -18.29 13.87 -9.29
CA PRO A 187 -19.41 13.39 -10.09
C PRO A 187 -19.34 11.87 -10.28
N ASP A 188 -20.40 11.18 -9.87
CA ASP A 188 -20.57 9.73 -10.03
C ASP A 188 -20.69 9.37 -11.51
N VAL A 189 -19.61 8.84 -12.08
CA VAL A 189 -19.56 8.39 -13.48
C VAL A 189 -20.22 7.03 -13.72
N SER A 190 -20.77 6.36 -12.68
CA SER A 190 -21.64 5.19 -12.88
C SER A 190 -23.00 5.55 -13.48
N ALA A 191 -23.43 6.82 -13.34
CA ALA A 191 -24.72 7.28 -13.86
C ALA A 191 -24.73 7.55 -15.38
N MET A 192 -23.59 7.47 -16.09
CA MET A 192 -23.50 7.78 -17.53
C MET A 192 -23.30 6.55 -18.43
N MET A 193 -23.24 5.34 -17.86
CA MET A 193 -23.11 4.08 -18.61
C MET A 193 -24.32 3.13 -18.46
N GLY A 194 -25.47 3.66 -18.06
CA GLY A 194 -26.71 2.88 -17.90
C GLY A 194 -27.95 3.65 -18.35
N GLY A 195 -28.25 3.61 -19.66
CA GLY A 195 -29.58 3.97 -20.16
C GLY A 195 -29.58 4.65 -21.52
N GLY A 196 -29.97 3.91 -22.57
CA GLY A 196 -30.40 4.51 -23.83
C GLY A 196 -30.06 3.74 -25.10
N ALA A 197 -30.50 2.48 -25.21
CA ALA A 197 -30.67 1.85 -26.52
C ALA A 197 -32.01 2.32 -27.13
N LEU A 198 -31.96 2.94 -28.31
CA LEU A 198 -32.88 2.88 -29.47
C LEU A 198 -33.01 4.23 -30.19
N GLY A 199 -32.53 4.27 -31.44
CA GLY A 199 -32.77 5.36 -32.39
C GLY A 199 -31.67 5.43 -33.45
N GLY A 200 -31.76 4.57 -34.47
CA GLY A 200 -30.70 4.40 -35.48
C GLY A 200 -30.61 5.51 -36.51
N ALA A 201 -29.43 5.64 -37.11
CA ALA A 201 -29.18 5.93 -38.52
C ALA A 201 -27.67 5.79 -38.76
N GLY A 202 -27.28 5.06 -39.81
CA GLY A 202 -25.94 4.49 -39.96
C GLY A 202 -24.82 5.49 -40.28
N SER A 203 -23.59 5.00 -40.13
CA SER A 203 -22.58 5.06 -41.19
C SER A 203 -21.33 4.29 -40.75
N PHE A 204 -21.11 3.12 -41.36
CA PHE A 204 -19.78 2.50 -41.44
C PHE A 204 -19.03 3.22 -42.57
N GLY A 205 -17.86 3.80 -42.28
CA GLY A 205 -16.93 4.34 -43.28
C GLY A 205 -15.57 4.62 -42.61
N LEU A 206 -14.63 3.68 -42.69
CA LEU A 206 -13.53 3.57 -43.67
C LEU A 206 -12.39 4.58 -43.46
N ALA A 207 -11.19 4.02 -43.48
CA ALA A 207 -9.88 4.66 -43.36
C ALA A 207 -9.66 5.87 -44.31
N GLY A 208 -8.84 6.81 -43.84
CA GLY A 208 -8.26 7.86 -44.67
C GLY A 208 -6.98 8.41 -44.03
N ALA A 209 -5.83 8.02 -44.59
CA ALA A 209 -4.56 8.69 -44.38
C ALA A 209 -4.59 10.06 -45.09
N GLY A 210 -4.10 11.11 -44.42
CA GLY A 210 -4.00 12.44 -45.01
C GLY A 210 -3.14 13.35 -44.15
N GLY A 211 -1.89 13.58 -44.58
CA GLY A 211 -1.00 14.58 -44.02
C GLY A 211 -1.49 16.01 -44.30
N GLY A 212 -1.27 16.90 -43.33
CA GLY A 212 -1.54 18.32 -43.47
C GLY A 212 -0.75 19.12 -42.45
N PHE A 213 0.33 19.75 -42.90
CA PHE A 213 1.02 20.82 -42.18
C PHE A 213 0.07 22.02 -42.08
N GLY A 214 -0.40 22.31 -40.87
CA GLY A 214 -1.25 23.46 -40.58
C GLY A 214 -0.84 24.10 -39.25
N LYS A 215 -0.25 25.29 -39.35
CA LYS A 215 0.12 26.16 -38.23
C LYS A 215 -1.17 26.75 -37.64
N GLY A 216 -1.79 26.04 -36.70
CA GLY A 216 -3.00 26.46 -36.00
C GLY A 216 -2.73 26.66 -34.51
N MET A 217 -2.82 27.92 -34.05
CA MET A 217 -2.79 28.30 -32.65
C MET A 217 -4.06 27.74 -31.98
N GLY A 218 -3.95 26.55 -31.37
CA GLY A 218 -5.06 25.93 -30.63
C GLY A 218 -5.29 26.64 -29.31
N MET A 219 -6.44 27.30 -29.17
CA MET A 219 -6.99 27.73 -27.88
C MET A 219 -6.96 26.58 -26.88
N GLY A 220 -6.57 26.92 -25.65
CA GLY A 220 -6.30 25.98 -24.57
C GLY A 220 -7.36 24.90 -24.38
N ALA A 221 -6.89 23.66 -24.31
CA ALA A 221 -7.65 22.57 -23.75
C ALA A 221 -8.13 22.99 -22.36
N ALA A 222 -9.45 23.07 -22.20
CA ALA A 222 -10.10 23.08 -20.90
C ALA A 222 -9.48 21.97 -20.03
N ALA A 223 -9.20 22.29 -18.77
CA ALA A 223 -8.58 21.41 -17.78
C ALA A 223 -9.17 20.00 -17.85
N GLY A 224 -8.42 19.08 -18.46
CA GLY A 224 -8.81 17.68 -18.55
C GLY A 224 -8.85 17.09 -17.15
N PHE A 225 -9.95 16.41 -16.81
CA PHE A 225 -10.07 15.61 -15.59
C PHE A 225 -8.83 14.70 -15.45
N VAL A 226 -7.94 15.03 -14.51
CA VAL A 226 -6.74 14.23 -14.27
C VAL A 226 -7.14 13.06 -13.38
N THR A 227 -7.44 11.91 -14.00
CA THR A 227 -7.75 10.69 -13.25
C THR A 227 -6.47 10.06 -12.72
N LEU A 228 -6.41 9.77 -11.42
CA LEU A 228 -5.33 8.94 -10.86
C LEU A 228 -5.26 7.57 -11.55
N PRO A 229 -4.07 6.95 -11.63
CA PRO A 229 -3.96 5.55 -12.00
C PRO A 229 -4.94 4.70 -11.17
N PRO A 230 -5.64 3.72 -11.77
CA PRO A 230 -6.57 2.85 -11.05
C PRO A 230 -5.95 2.26 -9.77
N SER A 231 -4.64 1.99 -9.80
CA SER A 231 -3.87 1.46 -8.67
C SER A 231 -3.77 2.35 -7.45
N MET A 232 -4.11 3.64 -7.56
CA MET A 232 -3.98 4.61 -6.48
C MET A 232 -5.31 5.24 -6.07
N ARG A 233 -6.41 5.00 -6.82
CA ARG A 233 -7.74 5.57 -6.53
C ARG A 233 -8.38 4.95 -5.30
N SER A 234 -8.32 3.63 -5.18
CA SER A 234 -9.00 2.85 -4.13
C SER A 234 -8.63 3.21 -2.71
N ARG A 235 -7.45 3.82 -2.49
CA ARG A 235 -6.99 4.23 -1.16
C ARG A 235 -7.51 5.59 -0.70
N CYS A 236 -8.06 6.39 -1.62
CA CYS A 236 -8.48 7.77 -1.35
C CYS A 236 -9.94 7.90 -0.88
N SER A 237 -10.78 6.91 -1.16
CA SER A 237 -12.12 6.80 -0.57
C SER A 237 -12.08 5.87 0.64
N THR A 238 -12.61 6.32 1.78
CA THR A 238 -12.74 5.47 2.98
C THR A 238 -13.57 4.23 2.69
N GLN A 239 -14.66 4.37 1.94
CA GLN A 239 -15.54 3.24 1.59
C GLN A 239 -14.83 2.24 0.68
N GLU A 240 -14.16 2.70 -0.37
CA GLU A 240 -13.43 1.81 -1.28
C GLU A 240 -12.24 1.14 -0.59
N ARG A 241 -11.55 1.88 0.28
CA ARG A 241 -10.41 1.38 1.06
C ARG A 241 -10.83 0.23 1.97
N LEU A 242 -11.90 0.42 2.74
CA LEU A 242 -12.43 -0.61 3.64
C LEU A 242 -12.97 -1.84 2.87
N GLU A 243 -13.61 -1.61 1.73
CA GLU A 243 -14.09 -2.72 0.90
C GLU A 243 -12.92 -3.50 0.28
N LYS A 244 -11.90 -2.84 -0.25
CA LYS A 244 -10.69 -3.50 -0.76
C LYS A 244 -9.93 -4.24 0.33
N LEU A 245 -9.86 -3.66 1.52
CA LEU A 245 -9.30 -4.28 2.69
C LEU A 245 -10.00 -5.62 2.99
N ARG A 246 -11.33 -5.61 3.05
CA ARG A 246 -12.15 -6.81 3.28
C ARG A 246 -12.00 -7.85 2.16
N GLN A 247 -12.06 -7.41 0.90
CA GLN A 247 -11.91 -8.28 -0.29
C GLN A 247 -10.57 -9.01 -0.31
N ASN A 248 -9.52 -8.37 0.21
CA ASN A 248 -8.17 -8.92 0.22
C ASN A 248 -7.82 -9.66 1.51
N GLY A 249 -8.79 -9.94 2.39
CA GLY A 249 -8.58 -10.72 3.60
C GLY A 249 -7.94 -9.95 4.75
N GLY A 250 -8.00 -8.61 4.71
CA GLY A 250 -7.75 -7.76 5.86
C GLY A 250 -8.99 -7.65 6.75
N SER A 251 -8.82 -7.06 7.92
CA SER A 251 -9.88 -6.85 8.93
C SER A 251 -9.93 -5.40 9.41
N ALA A 252 -11.01 -4.99 10.08
CA ALA A 252 -11.13 -3.61 10.58
C ALA A 252 -9.98 -3.22 11.53
N GLU A 253 -9.42 -4.20 12.24
CA GLU A 253 -8.22 -4.05 13.07
C GLU A 253 -7.00 -3.60 12.26
N CYS A 254 -6.91 -3.95 10.97
CA CYS A 254 -5.84 -3.50 10.08
C CYS A 254 -5.92 -1.98 9.85
N GLU A 255 -7.10 -1.45 9.52
CA GLU A 255 -7.30 -0.01 9.32
C GLU A 255 -7.11 0.76 10.64
N ALA A 256 -7.57 0.20 11.76
CA ALA A 256 -7.34 0.76 13.09
C ALA A 256 -5.83 0.82 13.41
N ALA A 257 -5.10 -0.26 13.10
CA ALA A 257 -3.67 -0.33 13.30
C ALA A 257 -2.89 0.67 12.43
N VAL A 258 -3.27 0.82 11.16
CA VAL A 258 -2.70 1.86 10.28
C VAL A 258 -2.98 3.25 10.86
N SER A 259 -4.22 3.53 11.27
CA SER A 259 -4.60 4.83 11.84
C SER A 259 -3.78 5.16 13.11
N ALA A 260 -3.65 4.21 14.04
CA ALA A 260 -2.84 4.37 15.24
C ALA A 260 -1.35 4.58 14.91
N SER A 261 -0.85 3.91 13.86
CA SER A 261 0.51 4.14 13.40
C SER A 261 0.72 5.54 12.82
N LEU A 262 -0.22 6.05 12.01
CA LEU A 262 -0.07 7.38 11.40
C LEU A 262 -0.12 8.48 12.46
N GLU A 263 -0.93 8.29 13.51
CA GLU A 263 -0.96 9.18 14.66
C GLU A 263 0.34 9.12 15.46
N TRP A 264 0.89 7.92 15.67
CA TRP A 264 2.20 7.78 16.30
C TRP A 264 3.30 8.49 15.48
N LEU A 265 3.32 8.30 14.15
CA LEU A 265 4.29 8.96 13.26
C LEU A 265 4.17 10.48 13.30
N LYS A 266 2.94 11.02 13.39
CA LYS A 266 2.70 12.46 13.53
C LYS A 266 3.40 13.02 14.77
N GLY A 267 3.32 12.31 15.90
CA GLY A 267 4.00 12.66 17.15
C GLY A 267 5.53 12.46 17.15
N LYS A 268 6.13 11.94 16.07
CA LYS A 268 7.58 11.69 15.96
C LYS A 268 8.27 12.49 14.85
N GLN A 269 7.57 13.42 14.20
CA GLN A 269 8.20 14.30 13.22
C GLN A 269 9.13 15.32 13.93
N ASN A 270 10.31 15.52 13.36
CA ASN A 270 11.27 16.52 13.83
C ASN A 270 10.82 17.94 13.43
N ALA A 271 11.38 18.96 14.09
CA ALA A 271 11.08 20.36 13.80
C ALA A 271 11.44 20.80 12.37
N ASP A 272 12.39 20.13 11.72
CA ASP A 272 12.78 20.36 10.32
C ASP A 272 11.88 19.62 9.31
N GLY A 273 10.82 18.94 9.78
CA GLY A 273 9.90 18.16 8.97
C GLY A 273 10.37 16.72 8.67
N SER A 274 11.61 16.35 9.05
CA SER A 274 12.13 15.01 8.83
C SER A 274 11.62 13.99 9.87
N TRP A 275 11.83 12.70 9.61
CA TRP A 275 11.68 11.65 10.61
C TRP A 275 13.00 10.94 10.92
N GLY A 276 13.13 10.53 12.19
CA GLY A 276 14.27 9.78 12.70
C GLY A 276 15.52 10.62 12.96
N LYS A 277 16.59 9.97 13.44
CA LYS A 277 17.83 10.66 13.87
C LYS A 277 18.93 10.64 12.82
N ASN A 278 19.13 9.48 12.20
CA ASN A 278 20.11 9.23 11.13
C ASN A 278 19.35 8.81 9.87
N ASN A 279 19.99 8.88 8.69
CA ASN A 279 19.38 8.48 7.41
C ASN A 279 18.01 9.13 7.16
N LYS A 280 17.88 10.41 7.57
CA LYS A 280 16.60 11.12 7.64
C LYS A 280 15.85 11.13 6.31
N CYS A 281 16.54 11.11 5.16
CA CYS A 281 15.86 11.06 3.87
C CYS A 281 15.15 9.72 3.64
N ALA A 282 15.74 8.59 4.03
CA ALA A 282 15.07 7.28 3.98
C ALA A 282 13.84 7.27 4.88
N TYR A 283 14.00 7.67 6.14
CA TYR A 283 12.92 7.60 7.11
C TYR A 283 11.78 8.56 6.80
N THR A 284 12.10 9.78 6.34
CA THR A 284 11.11 10.72 5.84
C THR A 284 10.39 10.16 4.62
N GLY A 285 11.12 9.57 3.66
CA GLY A 285 10.51 8.93 2.50
C GLY A 285 9.57 7.77 2.89
N LEU A 286 9.94 6.93 3.86
CA LEU A 286 9.07 5.87 4.36
C LEU A 286 7.83 6.39 5.09
N ALA A 287 7.98 7.41 5.94
CA ALA A 287 6.86 8.03 6.65
C ALA A 287 5.88 8.67 5.66
N LEU A 288 6.39 9.41 4.68
CA LEU A 288 5.59 9.94 3.58
C LEU A 288 4.87 8.82 2.83
N LEU A 289 5.57 7.72 2.49
CA LEU A 289 4.92 6.59 1.84
C LEU A 289 3.77 6.03 2.68
N CYS A 290 3.86 5.95 4.01
CA CYS A 290 2.73 5.50 4.85
C CYS A 290 1.54 6.47 4.74
N TYR A 291 1.75 7.77 4.91
CA TYR A 291 0.70 8.77 4.74
C TYR A 291 0.03 8.65 3.35
N LEU A 292 0.84 8.64 2.29
CA LEU A 292 0.36 8.48 0.91
C LEU A 292 -0.32 7.13 0.67
N GLY A 293 0.05 6.10 1.44
CA GLY A 293 -0.57 4.79 1.46
C GLY A 293 -2.06 4.84 1.77
N ARG A 294 -2.44 5.66 2.75
CA ARG A 294 -3.83 5.97 3.11
C ARG A 294 -4.40 7.18 2.37
N CYS A 295 -3.71 7.62 1.31
CA CYS A 295 -4.03 8.82 0.53
C CYS A 295 -4.07 10.12 1.36
N GLU A 296 -3.26 10.18 2.42
CA GLU A 296 -3.03 11.43 3.14
C GLU A 296 -2.04 12.29 2.35
N THR A 297 -2.44 13.52 2.02
CA THR A 297 -1.71 14.45 1.15
C THR A 297 -1.54 15.80 1.86
N PRO A 298 -0.79 16.77 1.30
CA PRO A 298 -0.71 18.13 1.86
C PRO A 298 -2.04 18.91 1.95
N GLU A 299 -3.12 18.34 1.42
CA GLU A 299 -4.48 18.88 1.52
C GLU A 299 -5.31 18.18 2.60
N SER A 300 -4.81 17.08 3.17
CA SER A 300 -5.49 16.37 4.25
C SER A 300 -5.69 17.26 5.47
N PRO A 301 -6.89 17.26 6.09
CA PRO A 301 -7.18 18.11 7.23
C PRO A 301 -6.35 17.78 8.47
N PHE A 302 -6.03 16.49 8.70
CA PHE A 302 -5.39 16.04 9.93
C PHE A 302 -3.87 15.84 9.84
N TYR A 303 -3.37 15.46 8.66
CA TYR A 303 -1.96 15.10 8.41
C TYR A 303 -1.30 15.98 7.34
N GLY A 304 -2.03 16.92 6.73
CA GLY A 304 -1.52 17.66 5.57
C GLY A 304 -0.29 18.51 5.87
N GLU A 305 -0.22 19.10 7.06
CA GLU A 305 0.97 19.83 7.51
C GLU A 305 2.18 18.90 7.66
N ASN A 306 2.01 17.73 8.28
CA ASN A 306 3.08 16.76 8.45
C ASN A 306 3.62 16.28 7.10
N VAL A 307 2.72 15.95 6.17
CA VAL A 307 3.08 15.53 4.80
C VAL A 307 3.80 16.65 4.06
N MET A 308 3.29 17.88 4.13
CA MET A 308 3.94 19.05 3.50
C MET A 308 5.36 19.25 4.04
N ASN A 309 5.54 19.25 5.36
CA ASN A 309 6.84 19.47 5.99
C ASN A 309 7.86 18.38 5.61
N GLY A 310 7.42 17.12 5.54
CA GLY A 310 8.26 16.02 5.05
C GLY A 310 8.70 16.18 3.59
N ILE A 311 7.80 16.64 2.72
CA ILE A 311 8.12 16.92 1.31
C ILE A 311 9.13 18.07 1.24
N LEU A 312 8.85 19.18 1.92
CA LEU A 312 9.73 20.37 1.92
C LEU A 312 11.13 20.03 2.41
N PHE A 313 11.26 19.20 3.44
CA PHE A 313 12.55 18.67 3.90
C PHE A 313 13.32 17.97 2.76
N LEU A 314 12.69 17.02 2.05
CA LEU A 314 13.35 16.30 0.94
C LEU A 314 13.74 17.24 -0.21
N LEU A 315 12.89 18.22 -0.54
CA LEU A 315 13.18 19.22 -1.57
C LEU A 315 14.36 20.10 -1.18
N GLU A 316 14.44 20.50 0.09
CA GLU A 316 15.55 21.29 0.61
C GLU A 316 16.87 20.51 0.57
N VAL A 317 16.86 19.24 0.93
CA VAL A 317 18.04 18.36 0.81
C VAL A 317 18.49 18.24 -0.64
N ALA A 318 17.58 17.95 -1.58
CA ALA A 318 17.92 17.85 -3.00
C ALA A 318 18.46 19.15 -3.59
N LYS A 319 17.94 20.30 -3.14
CA LYS A 319 18.41 21.62 -3.56
C LYS A 319 19.82 21.92 -3.04
N LYS A 320 20.13 21.56 -1.80
CA LYS A 320 21.46 21.74 -1.19
C LYS A 320 22.49 20.76 -1.73
N ASN A 321 22.07 19.58 -2.18
CA ASN A 321 22.98 18.58 -2.72
C ASN A 321 23.37 18.90 -4.18
N PRO A 322 24.68 18.99 -4.53
CA PRO A 322 25.12 19.38 -5.87
C PRO A 322 24.65 18.40 -6.97
N TYR A 323 24.48 17.13 -6.63
CA TYR A 323 24.03 16.08 -7.55
C TYR A 323 22.52 15.83 -7.45
N GLY A 324 21.79 16.52 -6.57
CA GLY A 324 20.37 16.25 -6.32
C GLY A 324 20.10 14.92 -5.61
N ILE A 325 21.09 14.41 -4.87
CA ILE A 325 20.94 13.18 -4.08
C ILE A 325 20.16 13.49 -2.79
N PHE A 326 19.22 12.61 -2.45
CA PHE A 326 18.47 12.67 -1.19
C PHE A 326 19.25 11.95 -0.11
N SER A 327 20.24 12.62 0.46
CA SER A 327 21.00 12.18 1.62
C SER A 327 21.77 13.38 2.15
N GLU A 328 21.55 13.71 3.42
CA GLU A 328 22.20 14.85 4.07
C GLU A 328 23.68 14.58 4.33
N THR A 329 24.00 13.34 4.74
CA THR A 329 25.33 12.89 5.16
C THR A 329 25.70 11.60 4.45
N GLY A 330 26.99 11.41 4.14
CA GLY A 330 27.46 10.15 3.55
C GLY A 330 27.20 10.01 2.04
N TRP A 331 26.69 11.06 1.38
CA TRP A 331 26.44 11.02 -0.06
C TRP A 331 27.71 10.96 -0.94
N LYS A 332 28.89 11.23 -0.35
CA LYS A 332 30.23 11.03 -0.93
C LYS A 332 30.99 9.82 -0.32
N GLY A 333 30.31 8.95 0.43
CA GLY A 333 30.97 8.00 1.33
C GLY A 333 31.53 8.70 2.58
N GLU A 334 31.62 7.99 3.71
CA GLU A 334 32.14 8.58 4.96
C GLU A 334 33.67 8.49 5.04
N GLY A 335 34.29 9.52 5.64
CA GLY A 335 35.74 9.64 5.82
C GLY A 335 36.39 8.54 6.68
N ALA A 336 35.60 7.76 7.42
CA ALA A 336 36.07 6.69 8.32
C ALA A 336 35.97 5.27 7.72
N GLY A 337 36.09 5.11 6.40
CA GLY A 337 35.91 3.81 5.74
C GLY A 337 34.46 3.28 5.76
N GLY A 338 33.50 4.15 6.10
CA GLY A 338 32.08 3.86 6.02
C GLY A 338 31.63 3.83 4.56
N LYS A 339 30.99 2.73 4.15
CA LYS A 339 30.37 2.60 2.82
C LYS A 339 29.42 3.79 2.62
N GLY A 340 29.36 4.38 1.42
CA GLY A 340 28.28 5.30 1.02
C GLY A 340 26.90 4.64 0.95
N GLY A 341 26.69 3.56 1.71
CA GLY A 341 25.65 2.60 1.49
C GLY A 341 24.29 3.00 2.01
N ALA A 342 24.22 3.74 3.11
CA ALA A 342 22.94 4.28 3.60
C ALA A 342 22.36 5.31 2.61
N GLY A 343 23.20 6.19 2.05
CA GLY A 343 22.79 7.20 1.08
C GLY A 343 22.17 6.60 -0.20
N THR A 344 22.58 5.40 -0.59
CA THR A 344 21.98 4.66 -1.72
C THR A 344 20.52 4.29 -1.43
N TYR A 345 20.23 3.86 -0.21
CA TYR A 345 18.88 3.54 0.25
C TYR A 345 18.03 4.79 0.42
N GLU A 346 18.58 5.80 1.10
CA GLU A 346 17.94 7.11 1.27
C GLU A 346 17.49 7.68 -0.05
N HIS A 347 18.37 7.67 -1.06
CA HIS A 347 18.05 8.20 -2.37
C HIS A 347 16.92 7.46 -3.07
N GLY A 348 16.95 6.13 -3.06
CA GLY A 348 15.89 5.31 -3.68
C GLY A 348 14.53 5.51 -3.00
N ILE A 349 14.51 5.48 -1.66
CA ILE A 349 13.28 5.61 -0.87
C ILE A 349 12.66 7.01 -1.00
N ALA A 350 13.47 8.07 -0.88
CA ALA A 350 12.98 9.44 -1.03
C ALA A 350 12.46 9.72 -2.45
N THR A 351 13.17 9.23 -3.47
CA THR A 351 12.72 9.34 -4.87
C THR A 351 11.39 8.60 -5.08
N TYR A 352 11.23 7.41 -4.47
CA TYR A 352 9.97 6.67 -4.51
C TYR A 352 8.82 7.47 -3.88
N ALA A 353 9.03 8.04 -2.69
CA ALA A 353 8.02 8.84 -1.99
C ALA A 353 7.58 10.06 -2.81
N LEU A 354 8.53 10.82 -3.37
CA LEU A 354 8.23 11.98 -4.21
C LEU A 354 7.51 11.58 -5.50
N GLY A 355 7.79 10.40 -6.07
CA GLY A 355 7.08 9.90 -7.25
C GLY A 355 5.63 9.54 -6.98
N GLU A 356 5.34 8.90 -5.83
CA GLU A 356 3.96 8.67 -5.41
C GLU A 356 3.23 9.98 -5.10
N MET A 357 3.90 10.91 -4.41
CA MET A 357 3.33 12.23 -4.13
C MET A 357 3.06 12.99 -5.43
N TYR A 358 3.98 13.00 -6.39
CA TYR A 358 3.77 13.66 -7.69
C TYR A 358 2.54 13.10 -8.41
N THR A 359 2.31 11.79 -8.29
CA THR A 359 1.12 11.16 -8.88
C THR A 359 -0.15 11.56 -8.12
N LEU A 360 -0.13 11.59 -6.78
CA LEU A 360 -1.28 12.01 -5.95
C LEU A 360 -1.58 13.50 -6.03
N ALA A 361 -0.56 14.35 -6.21
CA ALA A 361 -0.71 15.81 -6.32
C ALA A 361 -1.57 16.24 -7.51
N ARG A 362 -1.79 15.34 -8.48
CA ARG A 362 -2.75 15.53 -9.58
C ARG A 362 -4.20 15.65 -9.13
N LEU A 363 -4.53 15.15 -7.94
CA LEU A 363 -5.82 15.37 -7.29
C LEU A 363 -5.92 16.73 -6.59
N GLY A 364 -4.76 17.31 -6.25
CA GLY A 364 -4.70 18.50 -5.43
C GLY A 364 -4.78 19.79 -6.24
N SER A 365 -5.28 20.82 -5.57
CA SER A 365 -5.23 22.22 -6.01
C SER A 365 -3.88 22.89 -5.70
N LYS A 366 -3.13 22.38 -4.71
CA LYS A 366 -1.83 22.95 -4.31
C LYS A 366 -0.72 22.55 -5.27
N ALA A 367 -0.14 23.53 -5.93
CA ALA A 367 1.16 23.36 -6.58
C ALA A 367 2.24 23.12 -5.51
N LEU A 368 3.15 22.17 -5.78
CA LEU A 368 4.35 21.93 -4.99
C LEU A 368 5.57 22.32 -5.83
N PRO A 369 5.99 23.60 -5.82
CA PRO A 369 7.10 24.07 -6.65
C PRO A 369 8.38 23.30 -6.38
N GLY A 370 9.11 22.91 -7.43
CA GLY A 370 10.36 22.17 -7.31
C GLY A 370 10.21 20.67 -7.10
N MET A 371 9.00 20.16 -6.80
CA MET A 371 8.79 18.73 -6.56
C MET A 371 9.02 17.90 -7.83
N ARG A 372 8.50 18.36 -8.97
CA ARG A 372 8.68 17.65 -10.24
C ARG A 372 10.16 17.59 -10.60
N GLU A 373 10.86 18.71 -10.49
CA GLU A 373 12.26 18.87 -10.82
C GLU A 373 13.14 18.00 -9.91
N ALA A 374 12.87 18.02 -8.60
CA ALA A 374 13.58 17.16 -7.65
C ALA A 374 13.32 15.68 -7.93
N PHE A 375 12.08 15.29 -8.25
CA PHE A 375 11.74 13.92 -8.60
C PHE A 375 12.41 13.46 -9.89
N GLU A 376 12.28 14.21 -10.99
CA GLU A 376 12.92 13.89 -12.27
C GLU A 376 14.44 13.80 -12.13
N LYS A 377 15.06 14.72 -11.37
CA LYS A 377 16.50 14.69 -11.08
C LYS A 377 16.88 13.45 -10.27
N GLY A 378 16.12 13.09 -9.24
CA GLY A 378 16.36 11.87 -8.45
C GLY A 378 16.26 10.60 -9.30
N VAL A 379 15.24 10.50 -10.16
CA VAL A 379 15.13 9.37 -11.09
C VAL A 379 16.30 9.33 -12.07
N LYS A 380 16.75 10.48 -12.59
CA LYS A 380 17.93 10.55 -13.47
C LYS A 380 19.20 10.07 -12.77
N VAL A 381 19.44 10.47 -11.52
CA VAL A 381 20.58 9.98 -10.73
C VAL A 381 20.55 8.45 -10.61
N ILE A 382 19.39 7.83 -10.36
CA ILE A 382 19.25 6.37 -10.33
C ILE A 382 19.61 5.77 -11.70
N ILE A 383 19.05 6.29 -12.80
CA ILE A 383 19.29 5.78 -14.16
C ILE A 383 20.77 5.89 -14.56
N GLU A 384 21.37 7.06 -14.35
CA GLU A 384 22.74 7.35 -14.75
C GLU A 384 23.78 6.54 -13.99
N ASN A 385 23.44 6.07 -12.79
CA ASN A 385 24.31 5.28 -11.92
C ASN A 385 24.00 3.77 -11.92
N GLN A 386 23.14 3.31 -12.83
CA GLN A 386 22.97 1.88 -13.05
C GLN A 386 24.29 1.27 -13.59
N THR A 387 24.69 0.16 -13.00
CA THR A 387 25.90 -0.59 -13.37
C THR A 387 25.68 -1.34 -14.69
N PRO A 388 26.75 -1.77 -15.39
CA PRO A 388 26.64 -2.62 -16.59
C PRO A 388 25.84 -3.91 -16.37
N LYS A 389 25.77 -4.40 -15.13
CA LYS A 389 24.99 -5.58 -14.75
C LYS A 389 23.48 -5.33 -14.67
N GLY A 390 23.02 -4.07 -14.73
CA GLY A 390 21.60 -3.71 -14.53
C GLY A 390 21.20 -3.46 -13.08
N ALA A 391 22.16 -3.52 -12.15
CA ALA A 391 21.96 -3.29 -10.71
C ALA A 391 22.61 -1.97 -10.24
N TRP A 392 22.59 -1.74 -8.93
CA TRP A 392 23.30 -0.63 -8.27
C TRP A 392 24.19 -1.17 -7.16
N ALA A 393 25.21 -0.40 -6.81
CA ALA A 393 26.13 -0.74 -5.73
C ALA A 393 26.56 0.52 -4.99
N TYR A 394 27.03 0.33 -3.76
CA TYR A 394 27.49 1.41 -2.89
C TYR A 394 28.76 2.06 -3.43
N GLY A 395 28.78 3.40 -3.41
CA GLY A 395 29.98 4.18 -3.68
C GLY A 395 30.97 4.22 -2.51
N GLY A 396 32.23 4.48 -2.83
CA GLY A 396 33.30 4.81 -1.87
C GLY A 396 33.54 6.32 -1.73
N GLN A 397 34.63 6.71 -1.05
CA GLN A 397 34.96 8.10 -0.69
C GLN A 397 35.13 9.06 -1.87
N GLU A 398 35.55 8.53 -3.02
CA GLU A 398 35.78 9.33 -4.24
C GLU A 398 34.56 9.35 -5.17
N GLN A 399 33.49 8.64 -4.80
CA GLN A 399 32.29 8.45 -5.58
C GLN A 399 31.10 9.07 -4.83
N ILE A 400 30.01 9.34 -5.54
CA ILE A 400 28.73 9.61 -4.87
C ILE A 400 28.21 8.32 -4.21
N VAL A 401 26.96 8.30 -3.71
CA VAL A 401 26.33 7.10 -3.12
C VAL A 401 26.34 5.83 -4.00
N TYR A 402 26.70 5.95 -5.28
CA TYR A 402 26.75 4.86 -6.25
C TYR A 402 28.15 4.57 -6.79
N ASN A 403 28.47 3.28 -6.93
CA ASN A 403 29.59 2.79 -7.72
C ASN A 403 29.10 2.19 -9.04
N LYS A 404 29.20 2.97 -10.12
CA LYS A 404 28.81 2.56 -11.46
C LYS A 404 29.75 1.51 -12.10
N ALA A 405 30.99 1.42 -11.65
CA ALA A 405 32.07 0.75 -12.37
C ALA A 405 32.07 -0.79 -12.30
N GLY A 406 31.31 -1.43 -11.41
CA GLY A 406 31.27 -2.91 -11.41
C GLY A 406 30.62 -3.63 -10.25
N GLY A 407 29.99 -2.92 -9.30
CA GLY A 407 29.27 -3.56 -8.21
C GLY A 407 27.85 -3.99 -8.60
N ALA A 408 27.23 -4.83 -7.78
CA ALA A 408 25.80 -5.11 -7.82
C ALA A 408 25.34 -5.54 -6.43
N ASP A 409 24.22 -4.99 -5.96
CA ASP A 409 23.57 -5.36 -4.70
C ASP A 409 22.05 -5.49 -4.95
N LEU A 410 21.53 -6.71 -4.75
CA LEU A 410 20.12 -7.01 -4.98
C LEU A 410 19.20 -6.33 -3.95
N SER A 411 19.66 -6.08 -2.73
CA SER A 411 18.86 -5.38 -1.72
C SER A 411 18.70 -3.89 -2.01
N VAL A 412 19.72 -3.29 -2.62
CA VAL A 412 19.65 -1.93 -3.19
C VAL A 412 18.63 -1.91 -4.31
N VAL A 413 18.73 -2.82 -5.29
CA VAL A 413 17.77 -2.92 -6.42
C VAL A 413 16.32 -2.81 -5.96
N GLY A 414 15.98 -3.40 -4.80
CA GLY A 414 14.67 -3.26 -4.15
C GLY A 414 14.08 -1.86 -4.11
N TRP A 415 14.81 -0.87 -3.58
CA TRP A 415 14.28 0.49 -3.45
C TRP A 415 14.42 1.30 -4.74
N GLN A 416 15.49 1.08 -5.51
CA GLN A 416 15.66 1.73 -6.80
C GLN A 416 14.55 1.33 -7.79
N PHE A 417 14.15 0.06 -7.84
CA PHE A 417 13.06 -0.33 -8.74
C PHE A 417 11.72 0.28 -8.31
N GLN A 418 11.47 0.43 -7.00
CA GLN A 418 10.23 1.07 -6.53
C GLN A 418 10.16 2.55 -6.97
N ALA A 419 11.30 3.25 -6.95
CA ALA A 419 11.40 4.60 -7.52
C ALA A 419 11.16 4.62 -9.04
N LEU A 420 11.76 3.68 -9.80
CA LEU A 420 11.52 3.56 -11.24
C LEU A 420 10.07 3.18 -11.56
N LYS A 421 9.43 2.37 -10.72
CA LYS A 421 8.00 2.03 -10.81
C LYS A 421 7.14 3.27 -10.61
N ALA A 422 7.42 4.08 -9.59
CA ALA A 422 6.72 5.34 -9.39
C ALA A 422 6.92 6.29 -10.58
N ALA A 423 8.15 6.39 -11.11
CA ALA A 423 8.44 7.16 -12.32
C ALA A 423 7.60 6.71 -13.52
N LYS A 424 7.51 5.40 -13.76
CA LYS A 424 6.65 4.83 -14.81
C LYS A 424 5.17 5.18 -14.58
N ASN A 425 4.68 5.11 -13.35
CA ASN A 425 3.29 5.43 -13.01
C ASN A 425 2.94 6.91 -13.20
N THR A 426 3.93 7.82 -13.14
CA THR A 426 3.70 9.23 -13.43
C THR A 426 3.36 9.47 -14.91
N GLY A 427 3.81 8.62 -15.83
CA GLY A 427 3.71 8.87 -17.27
C GLY A 427 4.59 10.03 -17.78
N LEU A 428 5.50 10.55 -16.94
CA LEU A 428 6.51 11.51 -17.38
C LEU A 428 7.48 10.84 -18.37
N LYS A 429 7.85 11.58 -19.42
CA LYS A 429 8.87 11.15 -20.39
C LYS A 429 10.25 11.38 -19.77
N ILE A 430 10.83 10.32 -19.21
CA ILE A 430 12.17 10.35 -18.60
C ILE A 430 13.12 9.50 -19.45
N ASP A 431 14.16 10.15 -19.98
CA ASP A 431 15.15 9.50 -20.83
C ASP A 431 15.85 8.35 -20.11
N GLY A 432 16.02 7.22 -20.81
CA GLY A 432 16.67 6.02 -20.28
C GLY A 432 15.83 5.18 -19.32
N LEU A 433 14.64 5.62 -18.90
CA LEU A 433 13.79 4.90 -17.94
C LEU A 433 13.48 3.46 -18.37
N HIS A 434 12.99 3.27 -19.60
CA HIS A 434 12.64 1.93 -20.11
C HIS A 434 13.85 1.01 -20.26
N SER A 435 14.99 1.54 -20.73
CA SER A 435 16.24 0.77 -20.86
C SER A 435 16.76 0.35 -19.49
N CYS A 436 16.73 1.27 -18.51
CA CYS A 436 17.12 1.00 -17.13
C CYS A 436 16.27 -0.11 -16.51
N ILE A 437 14.94 -0.05 -16.70
CA ILE A 437 14.02 -1.10 -16.25
C ILE A 437 14.35 -2.45 -16.90
N GLY A 438 14.57 -2.49 -18.22
CA GLY A 438 14.91 -3.73 -18.93
C GLY A 438 16.17 -4.40 -18.39
N LYS A 439 17.26 -3.63 -18.25
CA LYS A 439 18.52 -4.14 -17.67
C LYS A 439 18.35 -4.64 -16.24
N MET A 440 17.55 -3.94 -15.44
CA MET A 440 17.24 -4.34 -14.07
C MET A 440 16.45 -5.66 -14.04
N THR A 441 15.46 -5.84 -14.91
CA THR A 441 14.72 -7.11 -14.97
C THR A 441 15.58 -8.27 -15.44
N ASP A 442 16.49 -8.05 -16.40
CA ASP A 442 17.46 -9.06 -16.84
C ASP A 442 18.40 -9.43 -15.68
N TYR A 443 18.88 -8.45 -14.93
CA TYR A 443 19.68 -8.68 -13.72
C TYR A 443 18.94 -9.58 -12.71
N LEU A 444 17.68 -9.28 -12.41
CA LEU A 444 16.89 -10.07 -11.47
C LEU A 444 16.82 -11.55 -11.88
N GLU A 445 16.67 -11.86 -13.17
CA GLU A 445 16.70 -13.23 -13.66
C GLU A 445 18.05 -13.92 -13.41
N THR A 446 19.17 -13.20 -13.58
CA THR A 446 20.51 -13.74 -13.29
C THR A 446 20.73 -14.05 -11.81
N MET A 447 19.95 -13.42 -10.93
CA MET A 447 20.01 -13.65 -9.48
C MET A 447 19.17 -14.86 -9.03
N GLN A 448 18.35 -15.46 -9.91
CA GLN A 448 17.58 -16.65 -9.57
C GLN A 448 18.51 -17.85 -9.41
N THR A 449 18.44 -18.48 -8.24
CA THR A 449 19.18 -19.70 -7.92
C THR A 449 18.54 -20.92 -8.57
N LYS A 450 19.25 -22.06 -8.52
CA LYS A 450 18.71 -23.34 -9.00
C LYS A 450 17.48 -23.79 -8.21
N ASP A 451 17.38 -23.37 -6.94
CA ASP A 451 16.26 -23.69 -6.06
C ASP A 451 15.03 -22.79 -6.32
N GLY A 452 15.19 -21.76 -7.16
CA GLY A 452 14.11 -20.83 -7.54
C GLY A 452 14.08 -19.53 -6.72
N GLY A 453 14.80 -19.46 -5.60
CA GLY A 453 14.99 -18.23 -4.82
C GLY A 453 15.88 -17.21 -5.53
N PHE A 454 16.01 -15.99 -4.99
CA PHE A 454 16.84 -14.93 -5.58
C PHE A 454 17.87 -14.41 -4.59
N GLY A 455 19.16 -14.49 -4.94
CA GLY A 455 20.27 -14.06 -4.08
C GLY A 455 21.33 -15.15 -3.92
N ALA A 456 22.12 -15.08 -2.84
CA ALA A 456 23.10 -16.12 -2.53
C ALA A 456 22.44 -17.38 -1.94
N THR A 457 22.95 -18.56 -2.29
CA THR A 457 22.52 -19.85 -1.72
C THR A 457 23.14 -20.16 -0.36
N ASN A 458 24.14 -19.38 0.07
CA ASN A 458 24.70 -19.49 1.41
C ASN A 458 23.79 -18.77 2.41
N ARG A 459 23.26 -19.51 3.38
CA ARG A 459 22.33 -18.99 4.39
C ARG A 459 23.00 -18.04 5.38
N ASP A 460 24.28 -18.27 5.67
CA ASP A 460 25.06 -17.41 6.57
C ASP A 460 25.62 -16.17 5.85
N ALA A 461 25.51 -16.12 4.53
CA ALA A 461 25.82 -14.92 3.78
C ALA A 461 24.74 -13.86 4.00
N GLY A 462 25.16 -12.60 4.12
CA GLY A 462 24.26 -11.48 3.87
C GLY A 462 23.68 -11.57 2.45
N TYR A 463 22.50 -11.00 2.24
CA TYR A 463 21.87 -10.94 0.91
C TYR A 463 21.56 -12.30 0.28
N ASN A 464 21.20 -13.28 1.13
CA ASN A 464 20.84 -14.62 0.72
C ASN A 464 19.41 -14.73 0.13
N GLN A 465 19.13 -15.87 -0.49
CA GLN A 465 17.84 -16.14 -1.14
C GLN A 465 16.65 -16.15 -0.18
N TRP A 466 16.85 -16.51 1.09
CA TRP A 466 15.83 -16.42 2.16
C TRP A 466 15.62 -14.99 2.68
N SER A 467 16.29 -13.99 2.12
CA SER A 467 16.05 -12.59 2.47
C SER A 467 15.59 -11.80 1.25
N LEU A 468 16.14 -12.11 0.07
CA LEU A 468 15.97 -11.29 -1.11
C LEU A 468 15.02 -11.85 -2.18
N SER A 469 14.50 -13.07 -2.02
CA SER A 469 13.54 -13.62 -2.98
C SER A 469 12.30 -12.73 -3.19
N GLY A 470 11.81 -12.07 -2.13
CA GLY A 470 10.70 -11.13 -2.24
C GLY A 470 11.01 -9.95 -3.18
N VAL A 471 12.24 -9.43 -3.13
CA VAL A 471 12.70 -8.34 -4.00
C VAL A 471 12.70 -8.78 -5.46
N GLY A 472 13.30 -9.94 -5.74
CA GLY A 472 13.37 -10.49 -7.10
C GLY A 472 11.99 -10.78 -7.69
N ILE A 473 11.13 -11.43 -6.91
CA ILE A 473 9.77 -11.75 -7.32
C ILE A 473 8.95 -10.48 -7.59
N LEU A 474 8.94 -9.55 -6.64
CA LEU A 474 8.15 -8.31 -6.77
C LEU A 474 8.66 -7.43 -7.92
N GLY A 475 9.97 -7.32 -8.09
CA GLY A 475 10.58 -6.59 -9.20
C GLY A 475 10.13 -7.17 -10.55
N LEU A 476 10.16 -8.49 -10.71
CA LEU A 476 9.68 -9.15 -11.92
C LEU A 476 8.16 -9.01 -12.11
N GLN A 477 7.36 -9.20 -11.05
CA GLN A 477 5.90 -9.05 -11.11
C GLN A 477 5.45 -7.64 -11.52
N THR A 478 6.18 -6.61 -11.08
CA THR A 478 5.75 -5.23 -11.30
C THR A 478 6.40 -4.55 -12.50
N MET A 479 7.57 -5.00 -12.94
CA MET A 479 8.38 -4.30 -13.95
C MET A 479 8.67 -5.12 -15.20
N ALA A 480 8.64 -6.45 -15.14
CA ALA A 480 8.95 -7.29 -16.29
C ALA A 480 7.70 -7.61 -17.15
N LYS A 481 7.90 -7.84 -18.44
CA LYS A 481 6.87 -8.39 -19.34
C LYS A 481 7.21 -9.85 -19.67
N GLY A 482 6.24 -10.76 -19.55
CA GLY A 482 6.38 -12.17 -19.97
C GLY A 482 7.29 -13.05 -19.12
N LYS A 483 7.76 -12.60 -17.95
CA LYS A 483 8.70 -13.36 -17.07
C LYS A 483 7.99 -14.26 -16.04
N THR A 484 6.91 -14.93 -16.45
CA THR A 484 6.03 -15.68 -15.54
C THR A 484 6.70 -16.92 -14.91
N THR A 485 7.61 -17.59 -15.62
CA THR A 485 8.29 -18.78 -15.11
C THR A 485 9.19 -18.49 -13.91
N ALA A 486 9.99 -17.42 -13.96
CA ALA A 486 10.87 -17.03 -12.86
C ALA A 486 10.06 -16.64 -11.62
N ILE A 487 8.96 -15.91 -11.80
CA ILE A 487 8.01 -15.55 -10.74
C ILE A 487 7.43 -16.80 -10.07
N LYS A 488 6.92 -17.76 -10.85
CA LYS A 488 6.36 -19.02 -10.32
C LYS A 488 7.38 -19.82 -9.50
N LYS A 489 8.62 -19.92 -9.99
CA LYS A 489 9.70 -20.59 -9.25
C LYS A 489 10.01 -19.88 -7.93
N GLY A 490 10.05 -18.55 -7.94
CA GLY A 490 10.29 -17.76 -6.73
C GLY A 490 9.19 -17.89 -5.68
N ILE A 491 7.92 -17.81 -6.09
CA ILE A 491 6.76 -18.01 -5.21
C ILE A 491 6.79 -19.42 -4.61
N LYS A 492 7.08 -20.44 -5.42
CA LYS A 492 7.23 -21.82 -4.95
C LYS A 492 8.32 -21.93 -3.89
N PHE A 493 9.52 -21.40 -4.17
CA PHE A 493 10.64 -21.40 -3.23
C PHE A 493 10.27 -20.74 -1.88
N LEU A 494 9.67 -19.54 -1.93
CA LEU A 494 9.25 -18.84 -0.71
C LEU A 494 8.15 -19.59 0.05
N SER A 495 7.21 -20.20 -0.66
CA SER A 495 6.13 -20.97 -0.02
C SER A 495 6.69 -22.20 0.70
N GLU A 496 7.58 -22.95 0.06
CA GLU A 496 8.26 -24.11 0.67
C GLU A 496 9.11 -23.68 1.88
N PHE A 497 9.81 -22.55 1.77
CA PHE A 497 10.55 -21.97 2.90
C PHE A 497 9.61 -21.62 4.07
N LEU A 498 8.50 -20.93 3.81
CA LEU A 498 7.57 -20.50 4.85
C LEU A 498 6.72 -21.66 5.44
N VAL A 499 6.64 -22.79 4.74
CA VAL A 499 6.13 -24.04 5.33
C VAL A 499 7.12 -24.62 6.33
N ALA A 500 8.41 -24.64 5.98
CA ALA A 500 9.47 -25.15 6.86
C ALA A 500 9.73 -24.22 8.05
N GLU A 501 9.64 -22.91 7.82
CA GLU A 501 9.92 -21.86 8.80
C GLU A 501 8.84 -20.77 8.75
N PRO A 502 7.70 -21.02 9.41
CA PRO A 502 6.61 -20.06 9.49
C PRO A 502 7.03 -18.70 10.07
N LEU A 503 6.29 -17.66 9.69
CA LEU A 503 6.51 -16.31 10.22
C LEU A 503 6.24 -16.27 11.72
N ASP A 504 7.22 -15.81 12.49
CA ASP A 504 7.15 -15.66 13.94
C ASP A 504 7.87 -14.38 14.36
N TRP A 505 7.09 -13.44 14.90
CA TRP A 505 7.57 -12.13 15.34
C TRP A 505 8.75 -12.22 16.32
N ASN A 506 8.78 -13.28 17.13
CA ASN A 506 9.76 -13.47 18.20
C ASN A 506 10.88 -14.45 17.82
N LYS A 507 10.96 -14.90 16.56
CA LYS A 507 12.03 -15.79 16.08
C LYS A 507 12.71 -15.34 14.80
N ASN A 508 11.96 -14.87 13.80
CA ASN A 508 12.47 -14.60 12.46
C ASN A 508 11.85 -13.33 11.82
N CYS A 509 11.58 -12.32 12.64
CA CYS A 509 11.03 -11.04 12.23
C CYS A 509 12.09 -10.17 11.54
N ASN A 510 12.31 -10.43 10.25
CA ASN A 510 13.09 -9.55 9.39
C ASN A 510 12.12 -8.71 8.56
N LEU A 511 11.76 -7.52 9.06
CA LEU A 511 10.70 -6.69 8.49
C LEU A 511 10.99 -6.23 7.07
N TYR A 512 12.25 -6.07 6.69
CA TYR A 512 12.60 -5.78 5.30
C TYR A 512 12.18 -6.93 4.39
N CYS A 513 12.49 -8.17 4.77
CA CYS A 513 12.12 -9.35 4.01
C CYS A 513 10.60 -9.50 3.97
N TRP A 514 9.95 -9.38 5.13
CA TRP A 514 8.49 -9.47 5.23
C TRP A 514 7.81 -8.40 4.38
N TYR A 515 8.32 -7.17 4.33
CA TYR A 515 7.79 -6.11 3.47
C TYR A 515 7.77 -6.51 1.99
N TYR A 516 8.83 -7.14 1.48
CA TYR A 516 8.86 -7.62 0.10
C TYR A 516 8.06 -8.91 -0.10
N TYR A 517 8.02 -9.81 0.88
CA TYR A 517 7.20 -11.02 0.81
C TYR A 517 5.71 -10.69 0.77
N THR A 518 5.26 -9.82 1.68
CA THR A 518 3.87 -9.35 1.75
C THR A 518 3.43 -8.81 0.40
N GLN A 519 4.23 -7.96 -0.23
CA GLN A 519 3.93 -7.46 -1.57
C GLN A 519 3.98 -8.55 -2.65
N ALA A 520 4.98 -9.43 -2.64
CA ALA A 520 5.12 -10.49 -3.65
C ALA A 520 3.94 -11.48 -3.63
N PHE A 521 3.57 -11.95 -2.44
CA PHE A 521 2.41 -12.82 -2.25
C PHE A 521 1.10 -12.09 -2.53
N PHE A 522 0.97 -10.82 -2.14
CA PHE A 522 -0.23 -10.03 -2.46
C PHE A 522 -0.41 -9.87 -3.97
N GLN A 523 0.67 -9.55 -4.71
CA GLN A 523 0.62 -9.43 -6.16
C GLN A 523 0.32 -10.77 -6.86
N GLN A 524 0.79 -11.87 -6.29
CA GLN A 524 0.49 -13.22 -6.75
C GLN A 524 -1.00 -13.56 -6.55
N GLY A 525 -1.60 -13.15 -5.43
CA GLY A 525 -3.01 -13.36 -5.13
C GLY A 525 -3.37 -14.82 -4.86
N GLY A 526 -4.67 -15.14 -4.96
CA GLY A 526 -5.18 -16.51 -4.82
C GLY A 526 -4.83 -17.20 -3.49
N GLU A 527 -4.62 -18.51 -3.56
CA GLU A 527 -4.25 -19.32 -2.39
C GLU A 527 -2.84 -18.97 -1.87
N ASP A 528 -1.92 -18.52 -2.72
CA ASP A 528 -0.58 -18.08 -2.30
C ASP A 528 -0.68 -16.88 -1.34
N TRP A 529 -1.50 -15.88 -1.68
CA TRP A 529 -1.75 -14.73 -0.79
C TRP A 529 -2.42 -15.16 0.51
N LYS A 530 -3.44 -16.02 0.42
CA LYS A 530 -4.17 -16.50 1.60
C LYS A 530 -3.27 -17.28 2.55
N PHE A 531 -2.41 -18.15 2.02
CA PHE A 531 -1.38 -18.88 2.78
C PHE A 531 -0.46 -17.92 3.55
N TYR A 532 0.07 -16.90 2.86
CA TYR A 532 0.97 -15.93 3.48
C TYR A 532 0.24 -15.07 4.52
N ASN A 533 -0.92 -14.52 4.17
CA ASN A 533 -1.69 -13.60 5.01
C ASN A 533 -2.15 -14.25 6.32
N GLN A 534 -2.50 -15.54 6.30
CA GLN A 534 -2.86 -16.31 7.50
C GLN A 534 -1.72 -16.41 8.52
N GLN A 535 -0.46 -16.32 8.08
CA GLN A 535 0.70 -16.33 8.96
C GLN A 535 1.13 -14.91 9.36
N PHE A 536 1.19 -14.01 8.38
CA PHE A 536 1.67 -12.64 8.55
C PHE A 536 0.75 -11.79 9.44
N LEU A 537 -0.54 -11.78 9.15
CA LEU A 537 -1.45 -10.80 9.72
C LEU A 537 -1.61 -10.93 11.25
N PRO A 538 -1.73 -12.14 11.83
CA PRO A 538 -1.78 -12.29 13.28
C PRO A 538 -0.50 -11.80 13.98
N GLN A 539 0.67 -12.01 13.36
CA GLN A 539 1.97 -11.64 13.95
C GLN A 539 2.11 -10.12 14.05
N ILE A 540 1.78 -9.40 12.98
CA ILE A 540 1.93 -7.94 12.95
C ILE A 540 0.90 -7.22 13.83
N LEU A 541 -0.36 -7.68 13.85
CA LEU A 541 -1.40 -7.08 14.69
C LEU A 541 -1.09 -7.30 16.18
N ALA A 542 -0.62 -8.49 16.57
CA ALA A 542 -0.22 -8.79 17.94
C ALA A 542 1.08 -8.07 18.38
N ALA A 543 1.76 -7.39 17.46
CA ALA A 543 2.97 -6.62 17.74
C ALA A 543 2.72 -5.14 18.01
N GLN A 544 1.54 -4.61 17.65
CA GLN A 544 1.19 -3.23 17.93
C GLN A 544 0.82 -3.05 19.40
N GLN A 545 1.33 -1.96 19.97
CA GLN A 545 1.08 -1.54 21.35
C GLN A 545 -0.10 -0.56 21.39
N SER A 546 -0.60 -0.29 22.60
CA SER A 546 -1.75 0.59 22.82
C SER A 546 -1.50 2.05 22.42
N ASP A 547 -0.24 2.49 22.32
CA ASP A 547 0.15 3.81 21.82
C ASP A 547 0.29 3.87 20.28
N GLY A 548 0.00 2.77 19.58
CA GLY A 548 0.12 2.63 18.13
C GLY A 548 1.51 2.21 17.65
N ALA A 549 2.51 2.14 18.54
CA ALA A 549 3.88 1.72 18.19
C ALA A 549 3.96 0.21 17.98
N PHE A 550 4.82 -0.26 17.07
CA PHE A 550 5.15 -1.68 16.97
C PHE A 550 6.34 -2.05 17.86
N LYS A 551 6.22 -3.13 18.65
CA LYS A 551 7.29 -3.66 19.50
C LYS A 551 8.46 -4.19 18.66
N ALA A 552 9.67 -4.22 19.21
CA ALA A 552 10.81 -4.84 18.52
C ALA A 552 10.52 -6.32 18.24
N GLY A 553 10.82 -6.77 17.02
CA GLY A 553 10.80 -8.19 16.67
C GLY A 553 12.15 -8.84 16.96
N ARG A 554 12.23 -10.16 16.84
CA ARG A 554 13.51 -10.87 16.86
C ARG A 554 13.91 -11.23 15.44
N PRO A 555 14.91 -10.57 14.85
CA PRO A 555 15.36 -10.91 13.51
C PRO A 555 16.14 -12.23 13.52
N ASN A 556 16.12 -12.92 12.39
CA ASN A 556 17.00 -14.06 12.13
C ASN A 556 18.40 -13.64 11.61
N TRP A 557 18.62 -12.34 11.42
CA TRP A 557 19.89 -11.77 10.98
C TRP A 557 20.08 -10.34 11.53
N PRO A 558 21.28 -9.95 12.03
CA PRO A 558 21.49 -8.65 12.68
C PRO A 558 21.10 -7.43 11.83
N ALA A 559 21.27 -7.48 10.50
CA ALA A 559 20.89 -6.38 9.61
C ALA A 559 19.37 -6.30 9.33
N GLY A 560 18.58 -7.27 9.81
CA GLY A 560 17.11 -7.32 9.67
C GLY A 560 16.33 -6.80 10.88
N ASP A 561 17.02 -6.35 11.94
CA ASP A 561 16.44 -6.05 13.26
C ASP A 561 15.41 -4.92 13.26
N ALA A 562 15.41 -4.08 12.22
CA ALA A 562 14.65 -2.84 12.20
C ALA A 562 14.70 -2.12 13.57
N ALA A 563 15.90 -2.02 14.14
CA ALA A 563 16.11 -1.55 15.51
C ALA A 563 15.58 -0.12 15.69
N ASP A 564 15.71 0.71 14.65
CA ASP A 564 15.15 2.06 14.61
C ASP A 564 13.61 2.02 14.64
N ALA A 565 13.03 2.73 15.60
CA ALA A 565 11.58 2.74 15.81
C ALA A 565 10.81 3.31 14.62
N ILE A 566 11.34 4.32 13.90
CA ILE A 566 10.68 4.87 12.72
C ILE A 566 10.69 3.86 11.59
N TYR A 567 11.85 3.23 11.34
CA TYR A 567 11.97 2.23 10.28
C TYR A 567 11.04 1.05 10.51
N ARG A 568 11.00 0.52 11.74
CA ARG A 568 10.07 -0.53 12.14
C ARG A 568 8.62 -0.10 11.96
N GLN A 569 8.27 1.08 12.46
CA GLN A 569 6.91 1.61 12.37
C GLN A 569 6.47 1.65 10.90
N CYS A 570 7.25 2.30 10.03
CA CYS A 570 6.89 2.45 8.63
C CYS A 570 6.79 1.11 7.91
N LEU A 571 7.73 0.17 8.10
CA LEU A 571 7.65 -1.13 7.44
C LEU A 571 6.42 -1.92 7.87
N CYS A 572 6.01 -1.86 9.14
CA CYS A 572 4.80 -2.51 9.61
C CYS A 572 3.56 -1.90 8.94
N THR A 573 3.48 -0.57 8.93
CA THR A 573 2.35 0.17 8.37
C THR A 573 2.21 -0.03 6.87
N LEU A 574 3.31 0.02 6.12
CA LEU A 574 3.32 -0.25 4.68
C LEU A 574 2.85 -1.68 4.34
N GLN A 575 3.14 -2.66 5.20
CA GLN A 575 2.64 -4.03 5.02
C GLN A 575 1.13 -4.13 5.27
N LEU A 576 0.60 -3.41 6.27
CA LEU A 576 -0.84 -3.33 6.53
C LEU A 576 -1.60 -2.51 5.48
N GLU A 577 -0.93 -1.62 4.76
CA GLU A 577 -1.54 -0.86 3.65
C GLU A 577 -1.69 -1.70 2.37
N VAL A 578 -1.03 -2.85 2.28
CA VAL A 578 -0.99 -3.67 1.05
C VAL A 578 -2.39 -4.00 0.52
N PHE A 579 -3.37 -4.17 1.42
CA PHE A 579 -4.72 -4.61 1.10
C PHE A 579 -5.51 -3.62 0.23
N TYR A 580 -5.13 -2.36 0.19
CA TYR A 580 -5.80 -1.32 -0.60
C TYR A 580 -4.86 -0.43 -1.42
N ARG A 581 -3.55 -0.48 -1.13
CA ARG A 581 -2.53 0.34 -1.78
C ARG A 581 -2.17 -0.13 -3.19
N TYR A 582 -2.31 -1.41 -3.47
CA TYR A 582 -1.92 -2.00 -4.76
C TYR A 582 -3.10 -2.71 -5.41
N LEU A 583 -3.22 -2.57 -6.73
CA LEU A 583 -3.99 -3.51 -7.55
C LEU A 583 -3.13 -4.73 -7.85
N LYS A 584 -3.73 -5.92 -7.71
CA LYS A 584 -3.13 -7.20 -8.10
C LYS A 584 -2.77 -7.16 -9.58
N VAL A 585 -1.72 -7.87 -9.97
CA VAL A 585 -1.28 -7.90 -11.38
C VAL A 585 -2.40 -8.43 -12.29
N GLY A 586 -3.17 -9.42 -11.85
CA GLY A 586 -4.33 -9.93 -12.59
C GLY A 586 -5.46 -8.90 -12.78
N ASP A 587 -5.64 -7.97 -11.83
CA ASP A 587 -6.65 -6.91 -11.91
C ASP A 587 -6.19 -5.74 -12.81
N ARG A 588 -4.94 -5.75 -13.31
CA ARG A 588 -4.42 -4.74 -14.24
C ARG A 588 -4.74 -5.07 -15.70
N GLU A 589 -4.97 -6.34 -16.02
CA GLU A 589 -5.21 -6.78 -17.39
C GLU A 589 -6.62 -6.43 -17.90
N GLU A 590 -7.57 -6.10 -17.02
CA GLU A 590 -8.92 -5.68 -17.44
C GLU A 590 -9.06 -4.18 -17.77
N SER A 591 -8.02 -3.36 -17.61
CA SER A 591 -8.16 -1.92 -17.90
C SER A 591 -6.87 -1.17 -18.23
N SER A 592 -6.05 -1.65 -19.18
CA SER A 592 -5.03 -0.78 -19.77
C SER A 592 -5.63 0.08 -20.88
N PHE A 593 -6.23 1.21 -20.50
CA PHE A 593 -6.62 2.28 -21.43
C PHE A 593 -5.40 2.92 -22.12
N PHE A 594 -4.17 2.56 -21.71
CA PHE A 594 -2.90 3.08 -22.20
C PHE A 594 -2.21 2.15 -23.23
N GLU A 595 -2.88 1.07 -23.65
CA GLU A 595 -2.37 0.16 -24.69
C GLU A 595 -3.06 0.33 -26.05
N LYS A 596 -3.40 1.57 -26.43
CA LYS A 596 -3.70 1.91 -27.83
C LYS A 596 -2.77 2.99 -28.36
#